data_AF-A0A9X5R4J0-F1
#
_entry.id   AF-A0A9X5R4J0-F1
#
_cell.length_a   1.000
_cell.length_b   1.000
_cell.length_c   1.000
_cell.angle_alpha   90.00
_cell.angle_beta   90.00
_cell.angle_gamma   90.00
#
_symmetry.space_group_name_H-M   'P 1'
#
loop_
_entity.id
_entity.type
_entity.pdbx_description
1 polymer ?
#
loop_
_entity_poly.entity_id
_entity_poly.type
_entity_poly.pdbx_seq_one_letter_code
_entity_poly.pdbx_strand_id
1 'polypeptide(L)'
;MKGAKVACASKADRKLRYMENGKVIAEFDARFGAPGTQTRNGVFKVYMKHQNHYSTIYHVTMPYAMFFDGGEAIHYSADFARYGWAHGSGGCINVRDMNAARWLWNKIPVGTKVVVY
;
A
#
# COMPACT_ATOMS: atom_id res chain seq x y z
N MET A 1 14.64 -22.44 -0.21
CA MET A 1 13.24 -21.93 -0.22
C MET A 1 13.28 -20.44 0.03
N LYS A 2 12.76 -19.61 -0.90
CA LYS A 2 12.67 -18.16 -0.65
C LYS A 2 11.64 -17.93 0.46
N GLY A 3 12.03 -17.18 1.48
CA GLY A 3 11.21 -16.90 2.65
C GLY A 3 9.85 -16.28 2.31
N ALA A 4 8.85 -16.52 3.16
CA ALA A 4 7.52 -15.96 2.97
C ALA A 4 7.56 -14.43 3.14
N LYS A 5 7.18 -13.70 2.08
CA LYS A 5 7.06 -12.25 2.05
C LYS A 5 5.60 -11.84 2.24
N VAL A 6 5.36 -10.86 3.10
CA VAL A 6 4.01 -10.35 3.39
C VAL A 6 4.05 -8.84 3.59
N ALA A 7 3.05 -8.13 3.08
CA ALA A 7 2.75 -6.75 3.45
C ALA A 7 1.59 -6.75 4.45
N CYS A 8 1.82 -6.29 5.67
CA CYS A 8 0.83 -6.22 6.74
C CYS A 8 0.46 -4.76 6.98
N ALA A 9 -0.79 -4.39 6.71
CA ALA A 9 -1.30 -3.05 6.86
C ALA A 9 -2.25 -2.99 8.05
N SER A 10 -1.87 -2.22 9.06
CA SER A 10 -2.60 -2.05 10.31
C SER A 10 -3.24 -0.67 10.33
N LYS A 11 -4.57 -0.63 10.37
CA LYS A 11 -5.36 0.60 10.47
C LYS A 11 -5.31 1.19 11.87
N ALA A 12 -5.13 0.35 12.89
CA ALA A 12 -5.12 0.74 14.29
C ALA A 12 -3.96 1.71 14.62
N ASP A 13 -2.77 1.43 14.10
CA ASP A 13 -1.56 2.24 14.32
C ASP A 13 -1.12 3.00 13.05
N ARG A 14 -1.88 2.88 11.97
CA ARG A 14 -1.66 3.55 10.68
C ARG A 14 -0.31 3.19 10.04
N LYS A 15 0.05 1.90 10.08
CA LYS A 15 1.32 1.39 9.55
C LYS A 15 1.15 0.36 8.45
N LEU A 16 2.12 0.37 7.53
CA LEU A 16 2.36 -0.72 6.58
C LEU A 16 3.71 -1.36 6.92
N ARG A 17 3.73 -2.67 7.10
CA ARG A 17 4.93 -3.43 7.47
C ARG A 17 5.27 -4.42 6.38
N TYR A 18 6.51 -4.39 5.93
CA TYR A 18 7.07 -5.43 5.08
C TYR A 18 7.71 -6.50 5.95
N MET A 19 7.23 -7.73 5.81
CA MET A 19 7.67 -8.87 6.58
C MET A 19 8.36 -9.89 5.70
N GLU A 20 9.45 -10.47 6.21
CA GLU A 20 10.09 -11.65 5.66
C GLU A 20 10.24 -12.69 6.77
N ASN A 21 9.78 -13.92 6.52
CA ASN A 21 9.90 -15.04 7.47
C ASN A 21 9.37 -14.73 8.88
N GLY A 22 8.23 -14.03 8.96
CA GLY A 22 7.58 -13.68 10.23
C GLY A 22 8.24 -12.53 10.99
N LYS A 23 9.29 -11.90 10.46
CA LYS A 23 9.94 -10.73 11.07
C LYS A 23 9.60 -9.46 10.31
N VAL A 24 9.42 -8.36 11.04
CA VAL A 24 9.29 -7.02 10.43
C VAL A 24 10.66 -6.59 9.94
N ILE A 25 10.78 -6.33 8.64
CA ILE A 25 12.02 -5.87 8.01
C ILE A 25 11.99 -4.35 7.79
N ALA A 26 10.81 -3.80 7.50
CA ALA A 26 10.61 -2.37 7.37
C ALA A 26 9.18 -2.00 7.77
N GLU A 27 9.02 -0.77 8.26
CA GLU A 27 7.75 -0.17 8.62
C GLU A 27 7.62 1.20 7.96
N PHE A 28 6.42 1.52 7.50
CA PHE A 28 6.09 2.75 6.81
C PHE A 28 4.83 3.36 7.43
N ASP A 29 4.78 4.69 7.47
CA ASP A 29 3.53 5.39 7.69
C ASP A 29 2.56 5.07 6.54
N ALA A 30 1.34 4.71 6.91
CA ALA A 30 0.28 4.36 5.98
C ALA A 30 -0.96 5.23 6.22
N ARG A 31 -1.66 5.55 5.14
CA ARG A 31 -2.95 6.21 5.19
C ARG A 31 -3.96 5.43 4.36
N PHE A 32 -5.10 5.18 4.97
CA PHE A 32 -6.16 4.30 4.44
C PHE A 32 -7.33 5.12 3.90
N GLY A 33 -8.32 4.40 3.38
CA GLY A 33 -9.57 4.96 2.90
C GLY A 33 -10.28 5.86 3.91
N ALA A 34 -10.85 6.96 3.43
CA ALA A 34 -11.71 7.84 4.21
C ALA A 34 -13.06 7.17 4.55
N PRO A 35 -13.88 7.76 5.45
CA PRO A 35 -15.27 7.34 5.60
C PRO A 35 -16.01 7.35 4.24
N GLY A 36 -16.67 6.25 3.90
CA GLY A 36 -17.35 6.06 2.61
C GLY A 36 -16.49 5.42 1.52
N THR A 37 -15.16 5.38 1.71
CA THR A 37 -14.19 4.75 0.78
C THR A 37 -13.20 3.88 1.54
N GLN A 38 -13.62 3.24 2.63
CA GLN A 38 -12.73 2.50 3.52
C GLN A 38 -11.99 1.38 2.77
N THR A 39 -10.66 1.30 2.98
CA THR A 39 -9.84 0.16 2.55
C THR A 39 -10.43 -1.14 3.12
N ARG A 40 -10.52 -2.20 2.34
CA ARG A 40 -11.15 -3.45 2.82
C ARG A 40 -10.20 -4.26 3.70
N ASN A 41 -10.72 -4.84 4.79
CA ASN A 41 -9.98 -5.78 5.64
C ASN A 41 -9.97 -7.16 5.00
N GLY A 42 -8.87 -7.89 5.13
CA GLY A 42 -8.75 -9.24 4.59
C GLY A 42 -7.34 -9.69 4.27
N VAL A 43 -7.26 -10.85 3.63
CA VAL A 43 -6.02 -11.44 3.13
C VAL A 43 -6.10 -11.52 1.61
N PHE A 44 -5.21 -10.81 0.96
CA PHE A 44 -5.17 -10.63 -0.48
C PHE A 44 -3.81 -11.05 -1.05
N LYS A 45 -3.68 -10.93 -2.37
CA LYS A 45 -2.40 -11.07 -3.07
C LYS A 45 -2.23 -9.92 -4.05
N VAL A 46 -1.02 -9.39 -4.14
CA VAL A 46 -0.68 -8.45 -5.21
C VAL A 46 -0.87 -9.16 -6.55
N TYR A 47 -1.79 -8.68 -7.39
CA TYR A 47 -2.08 -9.28 -8.69
C TYR A 47 -1.48 -8.49 -9.85
N MET A 48 -1.19 -7.20 -9.65
CA MET A 48 -0.60 -6.34 -10.67
C MET A 48 0.29 -5.28 -10.02
N LYS A 49 1.35 -4.90 -10.75
CA LYS A 49 2.23 -3.79 -10.39
C LYS A 49 2.37 -2.84 -11.56
N HIS A 50 2.34 -1.54 -11.28
CA HIS A 50 2.53 -0.53 -12.31
C HIS A 50 3.30 0.67 -11.75
N GLN A 51 4.47 0.96 -12.33
CA GLN A 51 5.40 1.94 -11.75
C GLN A 51 4.87 3.38 -11.85
N ASN A 52 4.26 3.75 -12.97
CA ASN A 52 3.80 5.11 -13.25
C ASN A 52 2.27 5.12 -13.48
N HIS A 53 1.51 4.56 -12.54
CA HIS A 53 0.06 4.45 -12.72
C HIS A 53 -0.63 5.79 -12.64
N TYR A 54 -1.63 5.97 -13.48
CA TYR A 54 -2.56 7.09 -13.45
C TYR A 54 -3.96 6.54 -13.32
N SER A 55 -4.66 6.88 -12.24
CA SER A 55 -6.05 6.51 -12.05
C SER A 55 -6.92 7.42 -12.91
N THR A 56 -7.61 6.85 -13.89
CA THR A 56 -8.57 7.59 -14.73
C THR A 56 -9.88 7.89 -14.00
N ILE A 57 -10.18 7.17 -12.91
CA ILE A 57 -11.38 7.41 -12.09
C ILE A 57 -11.14 8.60 -11.16
N TYR A 58 -10.01 8.60 -10.46
CA TYR A 58 -9.68 9.63 -9.47
C TYR A 58 -8.81 10.76 -10.01
N HIS A 59 -8.34 10.65 -11.26
CA HIS A 59 -7.47 11.62 -11.93
C HIS A 59 -6.16 11.91 -11.16
N VAL A 60 -5.62 10.89 -10.48
CA VAL A 60 -4.40 11.00 -9.65
C VAL A 60 -3.29 10.09 -10.15
N THR A 61 -2.05 10.56 -10.00
CA THR A 61 -0.87 9.72 -10.18
C THR A 61 -0.69 8.82 -8.96
N MET A 62 -0.42 7.54 -9.22
CA MET A 62 -0.19 6.49 -8.23
C MET A 62 1.17 5.81 -8.49
N PRO A 63 2.29 6.49 -8.21
CA PRO A 63 3.61 5.91 -8.43
C PRO A 63 3.81 4.66 -7.57
N TYR A 64 4.47 3.66 -8.15
CA TYR A 64 4.76 2.38 -7.51
C TYR A 64 3.51 1.62 -7.04
N ALA A 65 2.45 1.66 -7.83
CA ALA A 65 1.21 0.97 -7.53
C ALA A 65 1.39 -0.56 -7.50
N MET A 66 0.88 -1.17 -6.44
CA MET A 66 0.79 -2.61 -6.20
C MET A 66 -0.67 -2.95 -5.87
N PHE A 67 -1.43 -3.39 -6.87
CA PHE A 67 -2.85 -3.69 -6.73
C PHE A 67 -3.05 -5.04 -6.06
N PHE A 68 -3.94 -5.09 -5.09
CA PHE A 68 -4.20 -6.31 -4.30
C PHE A 68 -5.68 -6.68 -4.17
N ASP A 69 -6.61 -5.73 -4.37
CA ASP A 69 -8.05 -6.01 -4.26
C ASP A 69 -8.90 -5.10 -5.15
N GLY A 70 -9.34 -5.58 -6.32
CA GLY A 70 -10.38 -4.94 -7.12
C GLY A 70 -10.19 -3.44 -7.43
N GLY A 71 -8.95 -2.97 -7.56
CA GLY A 71 -8.59 -1.56 -7.74
C GLY A 71 -7.94 -0.89 -6.52
N GLU A 72 -8.03 -1.46 -5.32
CA GLU A 72 -7.24 -1.03 -4.17
C GLU A 72 -5.76 -1.42 -4.35
N ALA A 73 -4.88 -0.47 -4.07
CA ALA A 73 -3.45 -0.62 -4.23
C ALA A 73 -2.67 0.00 -3.07
N ILE A 74 -1.47 -0.53 -2.83
CA ILE A 74 -0.42 0.17 -2.10
C ILE A 74 0.32 1.06 -3.10
N HIS A 75 0.49 2.36 -2.82
CA HIS A 75 1.23 3.27 -3.69
C HIS A 75 1.72 4.54 -2.96
N TYR A 76 2.64 5.28 -3.58
CA TYR A 76 3.03 6.61 -3.10
C TYR A 76 1.89 7.63 -3.31
N SER A 77 1.69 8.52 -2.34
CA SER A 77 0.74 9.64 -2.47
C SER A 77 1.40 10.97 -2.10
N ALA A 78 1.43 11.90 -3.07
CA ALA A 78 1.91 13.27 -2.83
C ALA A 78 0.99 14.03 -1.87
N ASP A 79 -0.31 13.75 -1.91
CA ASP A 79 -1.26 14.31 -0.96
C ASP A 79 -0.96 13.83 0.47
N PHE A 80 -0.64 12.54 0.64
CA PHE A 80 -0.22 12.04 1.95
C PHE A 80 1.11 12.64 2.41
N ALA A 81 2.07 12.80 1.50
CA ALA A 81 3.33 13.48 1.79
C ALA A 81 3.13 14.92 2.28
N ARG A 82 2.15 15.64 1.71
CA ARG A 82 1.89 17.05 2.03
C ARG A 82 1.02 17.26 3.26
N TYR A 83 -0.05 16.48 3.41
CA TYR A 83 -1.11 16.75 4.39
C TYR A 83 -1.17 15.70 5.52
N GLY A 84 -0.35 14.65 5.45
CA GLY A 84 -0.41 13.56 6.42
C GLY A 84 -1.81 12.96 6.50
N TRP A 85 -2.28 12.75 7.72
CA TRP A 85 -3.58 12.13 8.01
C TRP A 85 -4.74 13.14 8.09
N ALA A 86 -4.56 14.39 7.67
CA ALA A 86 -5.67 15.34 7.60
C ALA A 86 -6.75 14.89 6.59
N HIS A 87 -6.36 14.11 5.58
CA HIS A 87 -7.26 13.51 4.58
C HIS A 87 -7.23 11.97 4.69
N GLY A 88 -8.11 11.29 3.94
CA GLY A 88 -8.04 9.85 3.68
C GLY A 88 -7.85 9.56 2.18
N SER A 89 -7.70 8.30 1.82
CA SER A 89 -7.63 7.88 0.42
C SER A 89 -9.00 7.48 -0.14
N GLY A 90 -9.08 7.22 -1.45
CA GLY A 90 -10.23 6.57 -2.10
C GLY A 90 -10.28 5.04 -1.92
N GLY A 91 -9.64 4.49 -0.88
CA GLY A 91 -9.57 3.05 -0.59
C GLY A 91 -8.16 2.48 -0.65
N CYS A 92 -7.25 3.10 -1.39
CA CYS A 92 -5.85 2.66 -1.46
C CYS A 92 -5.09 2.82 -0.13
N ILE A 93 -4.00 2.08 0.01
CA ILE A 93 -3.04 2.23 1.10
C ILE A 93 -1.93 3.18 0.61
N ASN A 94 -1.93 4.41 1.11
CA ASN A 94 -0.96 5.42 0.71
C ASN A 94 0.31 5.34 1.56
N VAL A 95 1.47 5.46 0.93
CA VAL A 95 2.78 5.68 1.57
C VAL A 95 3.25 7.10 1.24
N ARG A 96 3.77 7.83 2.24
CA ARG A 96 4.15 9.25 2.09
C ARG A 96 5.59 9.49 1.62
N ASP A 97 6.45 8.48 1.69
CA ASP A 97 7.85 8.57 1.25
C ASP A 97 8.00 7.86 -0.11
N MET A 98 8.45 8.60 -1.13
CA MET A 98 8.64 8.10 -2.50
C MET A 98 9.73 7.02 -2.58
N ASN A 99 10.82 7.18 -1.84
CA ASN A 99 11.92 6.22 -1.83
C ASN A 99 11.50 4.95 -1.10
N ALA A 100 10.74 5.08 -0.02
CA ALA A 100 10.14 3.95 0.67
C ALA A 100 9.15 3.18 -0.23
N ALA A 101 8.27 3.88 -0.95
CA ALA A 101 7.35 3.26 -1.90
C ALA A 101 8.09 2.52 -3.03
N ARG A 102 9.13 3.13 -3.60
CA ARG A 102 10.01 2.49 -4.60
C ARG A 102 10.68 1.24 -4.04
N TRP A 103 11.25 1.33 -2.84
CA TRP A 103 11.92 0.22 -2.17
C TRP A 103 10.94 -0.94 -1.94
N LEU A 104 9.77 -0.64 -1.40
CA LEU A 104 8.73 -1.63 -1.12
C LEU A 104 8.26 -2.31 -2.40
N TRP A 105 8.03 -1.53 -3.46
CA TRP A 105 7.67 -2.04 -4.77
C TRP A 105 8.72 -3.01 -5.31
N ASN A 106 10.02 -2.73 -5.15
CA ASN A 106 11.07 -3.68 -5.55
C ASN A 106 11.08 -4.97 -4.71
N LYS A 107 10.68 -4.90 -3.43
CA LYS A 107 10.68 -6.04 -2.52
C LYS A 107 9.46 -6.96 -2.65
N ILE A 108 8.33 -6.41 -3.12
CA ILE A 108 7.05 -7.10 -3.30
C ILE A 108 6.90 -7.57 -4.75
N PRO A 109 7.14 -8.85 -5.09
CA PRO A 109 6.73 -9.42 -6.37
C PRO A 109 5.20 -9.60 -6.45
N VAL A 110 4.68 -9.77 -7.68
CA VAL A 110 3.30 -10.26 -7.89
C VAL A 110 3.13 -11.61 -7.19
N GLY A 111 1.97 -11.84 -6.60
CA GLY A 111 1.64 -12.99 -5.77
C GLY A 111 1.95 -12.82 -4.28
N THR A 112 2.67 -11.77 -3.89
CA THR A 112 2.96 -11.46 -2.47
C THR A 112 1.66 -11.23 -1.71
N LYS A 113 1.55 -11.81 -0.52
CA LYS A 113 0.39 -11.66 0.35
C LYS A 113 0.30 -10.24 0.91
N VAL A 114 -0.89 -9.67 0.91
CA VAL A 114 -1.22 -8.41 1.59
C VAL A 114 -2.27 -8.73 2.64
N VAL A 115 -2.02 -8.37 3.90
CA VAL A 115 -2.96 -8.54 5.00
C VAL A 115 -3.36 -7.16 5.49
N VAL A 116 -4.65 -6.86 5.50
CA VAL A 116 -5.18 -5.57 5.96
C VAL A 116 -6.07 -5.82 7.17
N TYR A 117 -5.79 -5.14 8.28
CA TYR A 117 -6.49 -5.29 9.55
C TYR A 117 -6.72 -3.96 10.26
#